data_AF-A0A955TAN9-F1
#
_entry.id   AF-A0A955TAN9-F1
#
_cell.length_a   1.000
_cell.length_b   1.000
_cell.length_c   1.000
_cell.angle_alpha   90.00
_cell.angle_beta   90.00
_cell.angle_gamma   90.00
#
_symmetry.space_group_name_H-M   'P 1'
#
loop_
_entity.id
_entity.type
_entity.pdbx_description
1 polymer ?
#
loop_
_entity_poly.entity_id
_entity_poly.type
_entity_poly.pdbx_seq_one_letter_code
_entity_poly.pdbx_strand_id
1 'polypeptide(L)'
;IQTARKVESKVEFWEVEPHQELLGNRDPDEAYLAGTPGEKYILYFTDGGEVTLDLRDWDQHFEVSWVSIATGVIDETADLVGSQWTPIRSPDQGGWVAAITKNNALFPEETAK
;
A
#
# COMPACT_ATOMS: atom_id res chain seq x y z
N ILE A 1 -1.47 -18.55 -9.23
CA ILE A 1 -0.58 -17.91 -10.23
C ILE A 1 -1.17 -16.62 -10.83
N GLN A 2 -2.50 -16.38 -10.73
CA GLN A 2 -3.13 -15.17 -11.30
C GLN A 2 -2.84 -13.86 -10.53
N THR A 3 -2.69 -13.94 -9.21
CA THR A 3 -2.53 -12.77 -8.33
C THR A 3 -1.18 -12.06 -8.51
N ALA A 4 -0.08 -12.83 -8.56
CA ALA A 4 1.26 -12.26 -8.74
C ALA A 4 1.36 -11.42 -10.02
N ARG A 5 0.84 -11.92 -11.15
CA ARG A 5 0.88 -11.20 -12.45
C ARG A 5 0.05 -9.91 -12.47
N LYS A 6 -1.03 -9.82 -11.68
CA LYS A 6 -1.85 -8.59 -11.57
C LYS A 6 -1.14 -7.51 -10.76
N VAL A 7 -0.45 -7.88 -9.69
CA VAL A 7 0.37 -6.95 -8.90
C VAL A 7 1.59 -6.49 -9.71
N GLU A 8 2.22 -7.42 -10.44
CA GLU A 8 3.35 -7.18 -11.35
C GLU A 8 3.01 -6.17 -12.47
N SER A 9 1.74 -6.09 -12.89
CA SER A 9 1.29 -5.08 -13.87
C SER A 9 1.20 -3.65 -13.33
N LYS A 10 1.23 -3.46 -12.01
CA LYS A 10 1.21 -2.14 -11.36
C LYS A 10 2.55 -1.77 -10.73
N VAL A 11 3.31 -2.76 -10.27
CA VAL A 11 4.64 -2.59 -9.68
C VAL A 11 5.50 -3.78 -10.08
N GLU A 12 6.58 -3.52 -10.81
CA GLU A 12 7.58 -4.54 -11.13
C GLU A 12 8.28 -4.97 -9.83
N PHE A 13 8.05 -6.22 -9.38
CA PHE A 13 8.58 -6.74 -8.12
C PHE A 13 10.12 -6.70 -8.03
N TRP A 14 10.82 -6.60 -9.16
CA TRP A 14 12.28 -6.50 -9.23
C TRP A 14 12.84 -5.08 -9.15
N GLU A 15 11.99 -4.05 -9.18
CA GLU A 15 12.42 -2.63 -9.08
C GLU A 15 12.23 -2.04 -7.67
N VAL A 16 11.81 -2.85 -6.70
CA VAL A 16 11.50 -2.38 -5.33
C VAL A 16 12.38 -3.08 -4.30
N GLU A 17 12.84 -2.31 -3.31
CA GLU A 17 13.68 -2.82 -2.22
C GLU A 17 12.83 -3.08 -0.97
N PRO A 18 13.16 -4.11 -0.17
CA PRO A 18 12.47 -4.36 1.09
C PRO A 18 12.78 -3.24 2.09
N HIS A 19 11.73 -2.62 2.62
CA HIS A 19 11.82 -1.50 3.56
C HIS A 19 11.08 -1.81 4.87
N GLN A 20 11.41 -2.94 5.49
CA GLN A 20 10.75 -3.39 6.72
C GLN A 20 10.96 -2.40 7.89
N GLU A 21 12.02 -1.60 7.85
CA GLU A 21 12.31 -0.52 8.80
C GLU A 21 11.26 0.59 8.80
N LEU A 22 10.48 0.74 7.72
CA LEU A 22 9.36 1.69 7.65
C LEU A 22 8.08 1.13 8.29
N LEU A 23 8.06 -0.13 8.73
CA LEU A 23 6.90 -0.72 9.42
C LEU A 23 7.07 -0.64 10.94
N GLY A 24 6.06 -0.11 11.62
CA GLY A 24 5.89 -0.13 13.06
C GLY A 24 4.66 -0.94 13.48
N ASN A 25 4.58 -1.30 14.77
CA ASN A 25 3.46 -2.04 15.37
C ASN A 25 3.09 -3.34 14.62
N ARG A 26 4.09 -4.08 14.12
CA ARG A 26 3.88 -5.39 13.52
C ARG A 26 4.22 -6.51 14.49
N ASP A 27 3.43 -7.57 14.47
CA ASP A 27 3.83 -8.87 14.99
C ASP A 27 4.85 -9.54 14.05
N PRO A 28 5.65 -10.49 14.55
CA PRO A 28 6.54 -11.29 13.71
C PRO A 28 5.77 -11.97 12.58
N ASP A 29 6.30 -11.90 11.35
CA ASP A 29 5.72 -12.51 10.14
C ASP A 29 4.31 -12.02 9.71
N GLU A 30 3.84 -10.91 10.29
CA GLU A 30 2.52 -10.35 9.98
C GLU A 30 2.48 -9.64 8.61
N ALA A 31 3.44 -8.72 8.38
CA ALA A 31 3.46 -7.90 7.17
C ALA A 31 4.87 -7.61 6.62
N TYR A 32 4.92 -7.47 5.29
CA TYR A 32 6.14 -7.25 4.50
C TYR A 32 5.99 -6.03 3.59
N LEU A 33 6.93 -5.09 3.67
CA LEU A 33 6.96 -3.89 2.83
C LEU A 33 8.11 -3.95 1.84
N ALA A 34 7.84 -3.66 0.57
CA ALA A 34 8.84 -3.34 -0.44
C ALA A 34 8.41 -2.11 -1.24
N GLY A 35 9.33 -1.25 -1.65
CA GLY A 35 8.95 -0.06 -2.40
C GLY A 35 10.10 0.85 -2.81
N THR A 36 9.72 2.01 -3.32
CA THR A 36 10.59 3.17 -3.50
C THR A 36 10.07 4.25 -2.54
N PRO A 37 10.82 4.57 -1.47
CA PRO A 37 10.36 5.51 -0.45
C PRO A 37 9.95 6.86 -1.04
N GLY A 38 8.73 7.29 -0.75
CA GLY A 38 8.11 8.53 -1.24
C GLY A 38 7.36 8.43 -2.55
N GLU A 39 7.39 7.28 -3.23
CA GLU A 39 6.74 7.12 -4.54
C GLU A 39 5.71 5.99 -4.56
N LYS A 40 6.16 4.76 -4.27
CA LYS A 40 5.35 3.56 -4.39
C LYS A 40 5.77 2.52 -3.37
N TYR A 41 4.80 1.82 -2.80
CA TYR A 41 5.03 0.73 -1.86
C TYR A 41 4.08 -0.42 -2.15
N ILE A 42 4.56 -1.63 -1.90
CA ILE A 42 3.78 -2.86 -1.83
C ILE A 42 3.86 -3.32 -0.38
N LEU A 43 2.72 -3.36 0.29
CA LEU A 43 2.57 -3.94 1.61
C LEU A 43 1.79 -5.24 1.49
N TYR A 44 2.36 -6.34 1.97
CA TYR A 44 1.74 -7.66 1.96
C TYR A 44 1.43 -8.11 3.38
N PHE A 45 0.16 -8.43 3.66
CA PHE A 45 -0.32 -9.08 4.88
C PHE A 45 -0.57 -10.56 4.65
N THR A 46 -0.04 -11.41 5.52
CA THR A 46 -0.15 -12.88 5.38
C THR A 46 -1.52 -13.41 5.78
N ASP A 47 -2.12 -12.85 6.84
CA ASP A 47 -3.45 -13.22 7.35
C ASP A 47 -4.25 -12.01 7.87
N GLY A 48 -4.23 -10.93 7.09
CA GLY A 48 -4.79 -9.64 7.48
C GLY A 48 -4.00 -9.00 8.62
N GLY A 49 -4.58 -7.99 9.26
CA GLY A 49 -3.98 -7.31 10.41
C GLY A 49 -3.89 -5.80 10.24
N GLU A 50 -3.05 -5.19 11.06
CA GLU A 50 -2.87 -3.74 11.09
C GLU A 50 -1.42 -3.42 11.45
N VAL A 51 -0.75 -2.68 10.57
CA VAL A 51 0.58 -2.14 10.85
C VAL A 51 0.59 -0.64 10.67
N THR A 52 1.61 0.02 11.20
CA THR A 52 1.85 1.45 10.92
C THR A 52 2.96 1.59 9.89
N LEU A 53 2.73 2.41 8.87
CA LEU A 53 3.72 2.77 7.87
C LEU A 53 4.29 4.15 8.21
N ASP A 54 5.62 4.25 8.27
CA ASP A 54 6.30 5.53 8.41
C ASP A 54 6.19 6.29 7.10
N LEU A 55 5.45 7.39 7.10
CA LEU A 55 5.36 8.32 5.96
C LEU A 55 5.83 9.74 6.35
N ARG A 56 6.54 9.88 7.46
CA ARG A 56 6.86 11.19 8.06
C ARG A 56 7.74 12.07 7.19
N ASP A 57 8.61 11.47 6.37
CA ASP A 57 9.55 12.20 5.53
C ASP A 57 8.91 12.74 4.23
N TRP A 58 7.64 12.43 3.95
CA TRP A 58 6.97 12.81 2.71
C TRP A 58 5.69 13.60 2.97
N ASP A 59 5.74 14.90 2.69
CA ASP A 59 4.60 15.82 2.80
C ASP A 59 3.72 15.78 1.55
N GLN A 60 3.06 14.65 1.35
CA GLN A 60 2.18 14.41 0.21
C GLN A 60 1.08 13.38 0.56
N HIS A 61 0.09 13.29 -0.31
CA HIS A 61 -0.96 12.28 -0.21
C HIS A 61 -0.56 11.01 -0.98
N PHE A 62 -1.00 9.87 -0.49
CA PHE A 62 -0.87 8.58 -1.12
C PHE A 62 -2.26 7.96 -1.29
N GLU A 63 -2.39 7.09 -2.28
CA GLU A 63 -3.56 6.26 -2.47
C GLU A 63 -3.16 4.81 -2.20
N VAL A 64 -3.95 4.10 -1.40
CA VAL A 64 -3.83 2.65 -1.24
C VAL A 64 -4.89 1.95 -2.09
N SER A 65 -4.50 0.93 -2.83
CA SER A 65 -5.37 -0.01 -3.55
C SER A 65 -5.19 -1.41 -2.98
N TRP A 66 -6.27 -2.02 -2.49
CA TRP A 66 -6.23 -3.37 -1.94
C TRP A 66 -6.47 -4.45 -2.99
N VAL A 67 -5.70 -5.53 -2.93
CA VAL A 67 -5.82 -6.70 -3.79
C VAL A 67 -5.87 -7.96 -2.92
N SER A 68 -6.98 -8.69 -3.00
CA SER A 68 -7.08 -9.99 -2.32
C SER A 68 -6.20 -11.01 -3.01
N ILE A 69 -5.39 -11.76 -2.25
CA ILE A 69 -4.60 -12.85 -2.83
C ILE A 69 -5.49 -14.03 -3.22
N ALA A 70 -6.53 -14.28 -2.44
CA ALA A 70 -7.45 -15.40 -2.66
C ALA A 70 -8.25 -15.24 -3.96
N THR A 71 -8.74 -14.03 -4.25
CA THR A 71 -9.62 -13.78 -5.41
C THR A 71 -8.90 -13.06 -6.56
N GLY A 72 -7.79 -12.35 -6.29
CA GLY A 72 -7.09 -11.52 -7.27
C GLY A 72 -7.91 -10.31 -7.74
N VAL A 73 -8.93 -9.91 -6.98
CA VAL A 73 -9.80 -8.77 -7.24
C VAL A 73 -9.26 -7.56 -6.49
N ILE A 74 -9.28 -6.41 -7.17
CA ILE A 74 -9.01 -5.12 -6.53
C ILE A 74 -10.29 -4.73 -5.81
N ASP A 75 -10.18 -4.45 -4.52
CA ASP A 75 -11.34 -4.16 -3.68
C ASP A 75 -11.46 -2.64 -3.50
N GLU A 76 -11.06 -2.13 -2.34
CA GLU A 76 -11.21 -0.72 -1.96
C GLU A 76 -9.95 0.11 -2.20
N THR A 77 -10.17 1.40 -2.44
CA THR A 77 -9.13 2.44 -2.45
C THR A 77 -9.35 3.43 -1.32
N ALA A 78 -8.27 3.87 -0.67
CA ALA A 78 -8.33 4.90 0.36
C ALA A 78 -7.19 5.91 0.23
N ASP A 79 -7.46 7.15 0.64
CA ASP A 79 -6.44 8.19 0.75
C ASP A 79 -5.67 8.08 2.06
N LEU A 80 -4.36 8.22 1.97
CA LEU A 80 -3.42 8.23 3.07
C LEU A 80 -2.70 9.57 3.10
N VAL A 81 -2.59 10.16 4.28
CA VAL A 81 -1.87 11.41 4.48
C VAL A 81 -0.44 11.07 4.90
N GLY A 82 0.54 11.69 4.24
CA GLY A 82 1.95 11.63 4.64
C GLY A 82 2.25 12.49 5.87
N SER A 83 3.52 12.83 6.07
CA SER A 83 4.02 13.62 7.21
C SER A 83 3.70 13.04 8.59
N GLN A 84 3.32 11.76 8.66
CA GLN A 84 2.94 11.07 9.90
C GLN A 84 3.18 9.56 9.83
N TRP A 85 3.02 8.89 10.97
CA TRP A 85 2.83 7.44 11.00
C TRP A 85 1.39 7.13 10.61
N THR A 86 1.21 6.36 9.55
CA THR A 86 -0.12 6.10 8.99
C THR A 86 -0.50 4.66 9.25
N PRO A 87 -1.61 4.39 9.97
CA PRO A 87 -2.09 3.03 10.18
C PRO A 87 -2.65 2.47 8.86
N ILE A 88 -2.21 1.26 8.51
CA ILE A 88 -2.67 0.52 7.35
C ILE A 88 -3.30 -0.77 7.86
N ARG A 89 -4.61 -0.91 7.62
CA ARG A 89 -5.40 -2.04 8.09
C ARG A 89 -5.92 -2.82 6.89
N SER A 90 -5.72 -4.14 6.89
CA SER A 90 -6.30 -4.99 5.85
C SER A 90 -7.83 -4.91 5.86
N PRO A 91 -8.51 -5.04 4.71
CA PRO A 91 -9.98 -5.00 4.65
C PRO A 91 -10.63 -6.08 5.54
N ASP A 92 -10.06 -7.28 5.53
CA ASP A 92 -10.52 -8.43 6.31
C ASP A 92 -9.37 -9.43 6.56
N GLN A 93 -9.72 -10.61 7.09
CA GLN A 93 -8.77 -11.68 7.38
C GLN A 93 -8.28 -12.37 6.09
N GLY A 94 -7.07 -12.94 6.11
CA GLY A 94 -6.47 -13.62 4.96
C GLY A 94 -5.44 -12.79 4.19
N GLY A 95 -4.97 -13.34 3.07
CA GLY A 95 -3.87 -12.73 2.32
C GLY A 95 -4.30 -11.48 1.54
N TRP A 96 -3.68 -10.34 1.83
CA TRP A 96 -3.97 -9.05 1.20
C TRP A 96 -2.70 -8.32 0.77
N VAL A 97 -2.74 -7.70 -0.40
CA VAL A 97 -1.69 -6.80 -0.89
C VAL A 97 -2.24 -5.39 -1.01
N ALA A 98 -1.65 -4.45 -0.30
CA ALA A 98 -1.85 -3.02 -0.47
C ALA A 98 -0.79 -2.48 -1.44
N ALA A 99 -1.24 -2.00 -2.60
CA ALA A 99 -0.43 -1.18 -3.49
C ALA A 99 -0.64 0.28 -3.13
N ILE A 100 0.38 0.92 -2.55
CA ILE A 100 0.36 2.30 -2.12
C ILE A 100 1.15 3.11 -3.13
N THR A 101 0.57 4.16 -3.68
CA THR A 101 1.24 5.03 -4.65
C THR A 101 1.01 6.49 -4.30
N LYS A 102 1.96 7.35 -4.62
CA LYS A 102 1.76 8.79 -4.52
C LYS A 102 0.49 9.17 -5.26
N ASN A 103 -0.47 9.78 -4.57
CA ASN A 103 -1.68 10.26 -5.19
C ASN A 103 -1.29 11.51 -6.00
N ASN A 104 -1.21 11.36 -7.32
CA ASN A 104 -0.93 12.47 -8.22
C ASN A 104 -2.20 13.23 -8.63
N ALA A 105 -3.26 13.19 -7.80
CA ALA A 105 -4.38 14.12 -7.85
C ALA A 105 -3.91 15.55 -7.54
N LEU A 106 -3.10 16.09 -8.45
CA LEU A 106 -2.89 17.51 -8.63
C LEU A 106 -4.24 18.06 -9.09
N PHE A 107 -4.92 18.76 -8.18
CA PHE A 107 -6.13 19.55 -8.42
C PHE A 107 -7.37 18.70 -8.80
N PRO A 108 -8.44 18.65 -7.96
CA PRO A 108 -9.76 18.42 -8.55
C PRO A 108 -9.97 19.56 -9.55
N GLU A 109 -10.15 19.24 -10.84
CA GLU A 109 -10.74 20.22 -11.75
C GLU A 109 -12.07 20.63 -11.13
N GLU A 110 -12.14 21.89 -10.66
CA GLU A 110 -13.40 22.56 -10.39
C GLU A 110 -14.29 22.31 -11.60
N THR A 111 -15.23 21.38 -11.46
CA THR A 111 -16.26 21.16 -12.46
C THR A 111 -17.20 22.35 -12.33
N ALA A 112 -16.86 23.43 -13.05
CA ALA A 112 -17.73 24.57 -13.25
C ALA A 112 -19.04 24.06 -13.87
N LYS A 113 -20.14 24.27 -13.15
CA LYS A 113 -21.49 24.28 -13.69
C LYS A 113 -22.25 25.48 -13.17
#